data_AF-A0A3D1UWQ1-F1
#
_entry.id   AF-A0A3D1UWQ1-F1
#
_cell.length_a   1.000
_cell.length_b   1.000
_cell.length_c   1.000
_cell.angle_alpha   90.00
_cell.angle_beta   90.00
_cell.angle_gamma   90.00
#
_symmetry.space_group_name_H-M   'P 1'
#
loop_
_entity.id
_entity.type
_entity.pdbx_description
1 polymer ?
#
loop_
_entity_poly.entity_id
_entity_poly.type
_entity_poly.pdbx_seq_one_letter_code
_entity_poly.pdbx_strand_id
1 'polypeptide(L)'
;MILDSNTPERRQKGERVASIAMLKGILKCGHCGGAMTPTYGRHNGKTYPYYICSKDFKRAVSSCPVKRISAGDIEKLVSDQLAKFLRTPDFARRIADTAELDVKEVMDMLGDIGTVWNEMYPEEKNRLVRLLIKQTVVTETGLDLEIRTDGVKTLREEMAANAQN
;
A
#
# COMPACT_ATOMS: atom_id res chain seq x y z
N MET A 1 -15.62 38.03 -6.04
CA MET A 1 -14.23 37.70 -6.45
C MET A 1 -13.56 37.13 -5.21
N ILE A 2 -13.78 35.87 -4.82
CA ILE A 2 -13.22 34.58 -5.32
C ILE A 2 -11.68 34.53 -5.21
N LEU A 3 -11.18 33.52 -4.44
CA LEU A 3 -9.81 32.97 -4.26
C LEU A 3 -8.89 33.72 -3.28
N ASP A 4 -8.14 33.13 -2.33
CA ASP A 4 -7.93 31.74 -1.91
C ASP A 4 -7.19 31.76 -0.55
N SER A 5 -7.84 31.31 0.53
CA SER A 5 -7.18 31.01 1.81
C SER A 5 -6.71 29.56 1.81
N ASN A 6 -5.84 29.16 0.87
CA ASN A 6 -5.21 27.83 0.90
C ASN A 6 -3.95 27.88 1.78
N THR A 7 -4.15 27.98 3.09
CA THR A 7 -3.05 27.79 4.05
C THR A 7 -3.04 26.30 4.40
N PRO A 8 -2.06 25.50 3.92
CA PRO A 8 -2.05 24.08 4.22
C PRO A 8 -1.84 23.89 5.72
N GLU A 9 -2.83 23.29 6.39
CA GLU A 9 -2.74 22.93 7.80
C GLU A 9 -1.43 22.18 8.07
N ARG A 10 -0.74 22.57 9.14
CA ARG A 10 0.49 21.92 9.59
C ARG A 10 0.16 20.48 10.01
N ARG A 11 0.30 19.53 9.08
CA ARG A 11 0.25 18.09 9.34
C ARG A 11 1.02 17.72 10.60
N GLN A 12 0.33 17.09 11.54
CA GLN A 12 0.82 16.86 12.91
C GLN A 12 2.06 15.96 12.93
N LYS A 13 2.95 16.26 13.88
CA LYS A 13 4.28 15.67 14.07
C LYS A 13 4.24 14.15 14.33
N GLY A 14 3.08 13.57 14.64
CA GLY A 14 2.83 12.15 14.91
C GLY A 14 2.74 11.24 13.67
N GLU A 15 2.35 11.76 12.49
CA GLU A 15 2.28 10.96 11.26
C GLU A 15 3.64 10.48 10.76
N ARG A 16 4.73 11.15 11.18
CA ARG A 16 6.09 10.86 10.71
C ARG A 16 6.70 9.58 11.27
N VAL A 17 6.16 9.04 12.37
CA VAL A 17 6.74 7.88 13.07
C VAL A 17 6.06 6.56 12.66
N ALA A 18 4.83 6.59 12.16
CA ALA A 18 4.07 5.38 11.83
C ALA A 18 4.28 4.83 10.40
N SER A 19 4.95 5.58 9.50
CA SER A 19 5.31 5.11 8.14
C SER A 19 6.74 4.56 8.06
N ILE A 20 7.11 3.66 8.97
CA ILE A 20 8.37 2.90 8.82
C ILE A 20 8.15 1.86 7.71
N ALA A 21 8.14 2.36 6.48
CA ALA A 21 8.20 1.63 5.23
C ALA A 21 7.19 0.47 5.11
N MET A 22 5.96 0.82 4.73
CA MET A 22 4.85 -0.13 4.51
C MET A 22 5.27 -1.30 3.61
N LEU A 23 6.09 -1.01 2.59
CA LEU A 23 6.51 -1.96 1.57
C LEU A 23 7.89 -2.58 1.84
N LYS A 24 8.49 -2.34 3.02
CA LYS A 24 9.77 -2.97 3.38
C LYS A 24 9.64 -4.49 3.33
N GLY A 25 10.54 -5.12 2.58
CA GLY A 25 10.60 -6.57 2.44
C GLY A 25 9.74 -7.13 1.29
N ILE A 26 8.72 -6.40 0.83
CA ILE A 26 7.82 -6.83 -0.25
C ILE A 26 8.05 -6.10 -1.57
N LEU A 27 8.63 -4.88 -1.56
CA LEU A 27 8.93 -4.13 -2.79
C LEU A 27 10.21 -4.61 -3.49
N LYS A 28 10.11 -4.86 -4.79
CA LYS A 28 11.19 -5.28 -5.71
C LYS A 28 11.32 -4.32 -6.88
N CYS A 29 12.54 -4.16 -7.35
CA CYS A 29 12.83 -3.44 -8.59
C CYS A 29 12.65 -4.39 -9.78
N GLY A 30 11.77 -4.06 -10.72
CA GLY A 30 11.52 -4.85 -11.93
C GLY A 30 12.69 -4.86 -12.92
N HIS A 31 13.53 -3.81 -12.92
CA HIS A 31 14.72 -3.79 -13.77
C HIS A 31 15.87 -4.66 -13.23
N CYS A 32 16.23 -4.51 -11.95
CA CYS A 32 17.38 -5.23 -11.37
C CYS A 32 17.00 -6.57 -10.71
N GLY A 33 15.72 -6.81 -10.44
CA GLY A 33 15.22 -7.91 -9.61
C GLY A 33 15.64 -7.83 -8.13
N GLY A 34 16.22 -6.71 -7.70
CA GLY A 34 16.69 -6.49 -6.33
C GLY A 34 15.59 -6.01 -5.40
N ALA A 35 15.78 -6.16 -4.09
CA ALA A 35 14.90 -5.54 -3.10
C ALA A 35 14.99 -4.01 -3.17
N MET A 36 13.86 -3.35 -2.96
CA MET A 36 13.79 -1.91 -2.77
C MET A 36 13.81 -1.61 -1.27
N THR A 37 14.87 -0.96 -0.79
CA THR A 37 15.10 -0.75 0.65
C THR A 37 14.72 0.68 1.03
N PRO A 38 13.95 0.89 2.10
CA PRO A 38 13.61 2.23 2.56
C PRO A 38 14.85 2.95 3.10
N THR A 39 14.99 4.22 2.76
CA THR A 39 16.06 5.12 3.19
C THR A 39 15.48 6.53 3.28
N TYR A 40 16.24 7.46 3.88
CA TYR A 40 15.79 8.83 4.06
C TYR A 40 16.87 9.80 3.59
N GLY A 41 16.44 10.86 2.92
CA GLY A 41 17.26 12.03 2.60
C GLY A 41 16.89 13.18 3.52
N ARG A 42 17.85 14.07 3.79
CA ARG A 42 17.57 15.32 4.51
C ARG A 42 17.81 16.51 3.59
N HIS A 43 16.87 17.43 3.54
CA HIS A 43 16.99 18.69 2.83
C HIS A 43 16.24 19.79 3.58
N ASN A 44 16.88 20.93 3.83
CA ASN A 44 16.32 22.06 4.59
C ASN A 44 15.66 21.65 5.93
N GLY A 45 16.33 20.78 6.69
CA GLY A 45 15.84 20.27 7.99
C GLY A 45 14.62 19.33 7.89
N LYS A 46 14.13 19.02 6.69
CA LYS A 46 13.05 18.06 6.43
C LYS A 46 13.62 16.72 5.98
N THR A 47 13.02 15.64 6.45
CA THR A 47 13.36 14.26 6.07
C THR A 47 12.40 13.76 5.01
N TYR A 48 12.93 13.20 3.93
CA TYR A 48 12.18 12.67 2.80
C TYR A 48 12.44 11.17 2.67
N PRO A 49 11.43 10.31 2.94
CA PRO A 49 11.57 8.86 2.77
C PRO A 49 11.53 8.47 1.29
N TYR A 50 12.40 7.55 0.91
CA TYR A 50 12.42 6.95 -0.42
C TYR A 50 12.83 5.47 -0.34
N TYR A 51 12.46 4.69 -1.34
CA TYR A 51 12.99 3.34 -1.52
C TYR A 51 14.10 3.37 -2.57
N ILE A 52 15.22 2.67 -2.32
CA ILE A 52 16.32 2.51 -3.28
C ILE A 52 16.47 1.09 -3.76
N CYS A 53 16.88 0.94 -5.02
CA CYS A 53 17.26 -0.36 -5.56
C CYS A 53 18.56 -0.83 -4.90
N SER A 54 18.47 -1.81 -4.00
CA SER A 54 19.63 -2.33 -3.26
C SER A 54 20.75 -2.88 -4.17
N LYS A 55 20.41 -3.40 -5.35
CA LYS A 55 21.40 -3.88 -6.33
C LYS A 55 22.10 -2.72 -7.03
N ASP A 56 21.37 -1.69 -7.45
CA ASP A 56 21.97 -0.52 -8.11
C ASP A 56 22.83 0.30 -7.15
N PHE A 57 22.37 0.45 -5.90
CA PHE A 57 23.11 1.17 -4.87
C PHE A 57 24.50 0.59 -4.59
N LYS A 58 24.69 -0.72 -4.82
CA LYS A 58 25.97 -1.41 -4.66
C LYS A 58 26.86 -1.35 -5.91
N ARG A 59 26.36 -0.84 -7.05
CA ARG A 59 27.16 -0.73 -8.28
C ARG A 59 28.11 0.47 -8.17
N ALA A 60 29.29 0.32 -8.77
CA ALA A 60 30.23 1.44 -8.93
C ALA A 60 29.65 2.53 -9.85
N VAL A 61 28.90 2.14 -10.88
CA VAL A 61 28.21 3.04 -11.81
C VAL A 61 26.72 2.69 -11.84
N SER A 62 25.88 3.66 -11.46
CA SER A 62 24.42 3.50 -11.46
C SER A 62 23.90 3.36 -12.90
N SER A 63 23.05 2.37 -13.11
CA SER A 63 22.48 2.01 -14.42
C SER A 63 21.03 1.55 -14.32
N CYS A 64 20.48 1.47 -13.10
CA CYS A 64 19.07 1.20 -12.90
C CYS A 64 18.24 2.44 -13.22
N PRO A 65 17.28 2.36 -14.15
CA PRO A 65 16.42 3.49 -14.46
C PRO A 65 15.44 3.78 -13.31
N VAL A 66 15.01 2.76 -12.57
CA VAL A 66 14.14 2.91 -11.39
C VAL A 66 14.88 3.57 -10.22
N LYS A 67 16.12 3.12 -9.91
CA LYS A 67 17.09 3.55 -8.86
C LYS A 67 16.56 3.98 -7.49
N ARG A 68 15.67 4.96 -7.42
CA ARG A 68 15.05 5.55 -6.24
C ARG A 68 13.59 5.93 -6.53
N ILE A 69 12.70 5.73 -5.58
CA ILE A 69 11.30 6.16 -5.66
C ILE A 69 10.84 6.77 -4.34
N SER A 70 10.05 7.84 -4.40
CA SER A 70 9.42 8.46 -3.23
C SER A 70 8.59 7.43 -2.48
N ALA A 71 8.79 7.32 -1.16
CA ALA A 71 8.04 6.36 -0.35
C ALA A 71 6.54 6.72 -0.32
N GLY A 72 6.22 8.01 -0.20
CA GLY A 72 4.83 8.47 -0.20
C GLY A 72 4.10 8.12 -1.50
N ASP A 73 4.75 8.29 -2.65
CA ASP A 73 4.11 8.05 -3.94
C ASP A 73 3.88 6.55 -4.19
N ILE A 74 4.88 5.71 -3.93
CA ILE A 74 4.75 4.26 -4.15
C ILE A 74 3.81 3.61 -3.13
N GLU A 75 3.82 4.05 -1.88
CA GLU A 75 2.92 3.53 -0.84
C GLU A 75 1.48 3.93 -1.10
N LYS A 76 1.25 5.17 -1.56
CA LYS A 76 -0.07 5.60 -2.01
C LYS A 76 -0.54 4.78 -3.21
N LEU A 77 0.32 4.58 -4.21
CA LEU A 77 -0.04 3.80 -5.40
C LEU A 77 -0.42 2.36 -5.04
N VAL A 78 0.37 1.68 -4.18
CA VAL A 78 0.04 0.33 -3.72
C VAL A 78 -1.28 0.30 -2.96
N SER A 79 -1.50 1.26 -2.06
CA SER A 79 -2.76 1.40 -1.31
C SER A 79 -3.97 1.55 -2.22
N ASP A 80 -3.87 2.46 -3.21
CA ASP A 80 -4.96 2.73 -4.14
C ASP A 80 -5.29 1.48 -4.99
N GLN A 81 -4.27 0.75 -5.45
CA GLN A 81 -4.46 -0.47 -6.22
C GLN A 81 -5.04 -1.60 -5.39
N LEU A 82 -4.60 -1.75 -4.14
CA LEU A 82 -5.17 -2.73 -3.22
C LEU A 82 -6.65 -2.42 -2.93
N ALA A 83 -6.99 -1.16 -2.64
CA ALA A 83 -8.38 -0.75 -2.43
C ALA A 83 -9.26 -0.99 -3.67
N LYS A 84 -8.72 -0.81 -4.88
CA LYS A 84 -9.43 -1.18 -6.13
C LYS A 84 -9.64 -2.68 -6.24
N PHE A 85 -8.63 -3.49 -5.93
CA PHE A 85 -8.72 -4.95 -5.96
C PHE A 85 -9.80 -5.47 -5.00
N LEU A 86 -9.86 -4.92 -3.78
CA LEU A 86 -10.87 -5.29 -2.78
C LEU A 86 -12.31 -5.03 -3.24
N ARG A 87 -12.52 -4.06 -4.14
CA ARG A 87 -13.84 -3.74 -4.71
C ARG A 87 -14.21 -4.54 -5.95
N THR A 88 -13.38 -5.50 -6.34
CA THR A 88 -13.69 -6.31 -7.52
C THR A 88 -14.74 -7.38 -7.19
N PRO A 89 -15.68 -7.68 -8.11
CA PRO A 89 -16.63 -8.78 -7.92
C PRO A 89 -15.93 -10.13 -7.70
N ASP A 90 -14.76 -10.33 -8.31
CA ASP A 90 -13.95 -11.54 -8.12
C ASP A 90 -13.44 -11.69 -6.69
N PHE A 91 -13.03 -10.59 -6.08
CA PHE A 91 -12.63 -10.61 -4.67
C PHE A 91 -13.83 -10.86 -3.77
N ALA A 92 -14.95 -10.14 -3.99
CA ALA A 92 -16.15 -10.32 -3.19
C ALA A 92 -16.68 -11.76 -3.24
N ARG A 93 -16.69 -12.41 -4.41
CA ARG A 93 -17.04 -13.83 -4.54
C ARG A 93 -16.20 -14.73 -3.64
N ARG A 94 -14.88 -14.52 -3.61
CA ARG A 94 -13.96 -15.31 -2.78
C ARG A 94 -14.21 -15.14 -1.27
N ILE A 95 -14.74 -14.00 -0.87
CA ILE A 95 -15.10 -13.72 0.54
C ILE A 95 -16.48 -14.30 0.86
N ALA A 96 -17.47 -14.08 -0.01
CA ALA A 96 -18.86 -14.53 0.14
C ALA A 96 -18.98 -16.04 0.35
N ASP A 97 -18.18 -16.84 -0.38
CA ASP A 97 -18.16 -18.31 -0.33
C ASP A 97 -18.02 -18.93 1.08
N THR A 98 -17.61 -18.17 2.10
CA THR A 98 -17.37 -18.70 3.46
C THR A 98 -18.06 -17.91 4.56
N ALA A 99 -18.46 -16.67 4.28
CA ALA A 99 -19.20 -15.88 5.25
C ALA A 99 -20.70 -16.19 5.24
N GLU A 100 -21.17 -17.10 4.37
CA GLU A 100 -22.60 -17.33 4.08
C GLU A 100 -23.35 -16.03 3.71
N LEU A 101 -22.61 -15.04 3.21
CA LEU A 101 -23.13 -13.74 2.78
C LEU A 101 -23.39 -13.76 1.28
N ASP A 102 -24.34 -12.95 0.84
CA ASP A 102 -24.51 -12.69 -0.59
C ASP A 102 -23.31 -11.88 -1.12
N VAL A 103 -22.91 -12.14 -2.37
CA VAL A 103 -21.86 -11.38 -3.06
C VAL A 103 -22.21 -9.89 -3.06
N LYS A 104 -23.49 -9.55 -3.18
CA LYS A 104 -23.97 -8.17 -3.11
C LYS A 104 -23.71 -7.55 -1.73
N GLU A 105 -24.01 -8.26 -0.65
CA GLU A 105 -23.76 -7.78 0.72
C GLU A 105 -22.27 -7.51 0.95
N VAL A 106 -21.40 -8.43 0.51
CA VAL A 106 -19.95 -8.25 0.59
C VAL A 106 -19.49 -7.06 -0.25
N MET A 107 -20.03 -6.90 -1.47
CA MET A 107 -19.72 -5.76 -2.33
C MET A 107 -20.18 -4.43 -1.73
N ASP A 108 -21.33 -4.40 -1.06
CA ASP A 108 -21.85 -3.20 -0.39
C ASP A 108 -20.94 -2.84 0.81
N MET A 109 -20.54 -3.82 1.63
CA MET A 109 -19.57 -3.61 2.73
C MET A 109 -18.20 -3.13 2.22
N LEU A 110 -17.73 -3.69 1.09
CA LEU A 110 -16.46 -3.31 0.48
C LEU A 110 -16.57 -2.05 -0.39
N GLY A 111 -17.76 -1.58 -0.75
CA GLY A 111 -17.96 -0.37 -1.55
C GLY A 111 -17.35 0.85 -0.85
N ASP A 112 -17.57 0.94 0.45
CA ASP A 112 -17.05 1.99 1.32
C ASP A 112 -15.57 1.82 1.66
N ILE A 113 -14.94 0.70 1.28
CA ILE A 113 -13.57 0.36 1.72
C ILE A 113 -12.54 1.40 1.34
N GLY A 114 -12.69 2.16 0.26
CA GLY A 114 -11.74 3.20 -0.10
C GLY A 114 -11.91 4.50 0.70
N THR A 115 -13.10 4.78 1.22
CA THR A 115 -13.32 5.86 2.21
C THR A 115 -12.72 5.43 3.54
N VAL A 116 -13.06 4.20 3.98
CA VAL A 116 -12.49 3.57 5.17
C VAL A 116 -10.96 3.55 5.07
N TRP A 117 -10.40 3.13 3.94
CA TRP A 117 -8.96 3.11 3.71
C TRP A 117 -8.34 4.50 3.91
N ASN A 118 -8.97 5.61 3.54
CA ASN A 118 -8.38 6.92 3.79
C ASN A 118 -8.35 7.28 5.28
N GLU A 119 -9.38 6.90 6.02
CA GLU A 119 -9.55 7.19 7.45
C GLU A 119 -8.80 6.20 8.36
N MET A 120 -8.42 5.04 7.84
CA MET A 120 -7.68 4.02 8.60
C MET A 120 -6.33 4.53 9.09
N TYR A 121 -6.03 4.21 10.35
CA TYR A 121 -4.72 4.45 10.95
C TYR A 121 -3.61 3.77 10.13
N PRO A 122 -2.41 4.39 10.03
CA PRO A 122 -1.31 3.84 9.25
C PRO A 122 -0.91 2.41 9.63
N GLU A 123 -1.03 2.04 10.90
CA GLU A 123 -0.69 0.68 11.35
C GLU A 123 -1.64 -0.36 10.79
N GLU A 124 -2.93 -0.06 10.71
CA GLU A 124 -3.92 -0.98 10.17
C GLU A 124 -3.75 -1.13 8.64
N LYS A 125 -3.42 -0.04 7.94
CA LYS A 125 -3.03 -0.10 6.52
C LYS A 125 -1.83 -1.02 6.32
N ASN A 126 -0.79 -0.85 7.14
CA ASN A 126 0.41 -1.67 7.09
C ASN A 126 0.09 -3.15 7.34
N ARG A 127 -0.78 -3.43 8.31
CA ARG A 127 -1.26 -4.78 8.62
C ARG A 127 -1.96 -5.40 7.41
N LEU A 128 -2.96 -4.73 6.83
CA LEU A 128 -3.69 -5.22 5.66
C LEU A 128 -2.79 -5.41 4.44
N VAL A 129 -1.88 -4.49 4.18
CA VAL A 129 -0.91 -4.62 3.08
C VAL A 129 -0.04 -5.86 3.28
N ARG A 130 0.47 -6.12 4.48
CA ARG A 130 1.30 -7.31 4.74
C ARG A 130 0.52 -8.61 4.75
N LEU A 131 -0.76 -8.54 5.12
CA LEU A 131 -1.67 -9.67 5.07
C LEU A 131 -1.95 -10.07 3.61
N LEU A 132 -2.28 -9.08 2.77
CA LEU A 132 -2.81 -9.32 1.43
C LEU A 132 -1.75 -9.34 0.33
N ILE A 133 -0.63 -8.65 0.47
CA ILE A 133 0.38 -8.51 -0.59
C ILE A 133 1.58 -9.40 -0.27
N LYS A 134 1.90 -10.29 -1.21
CA LYS A 134 3.08 -11.16 -1.15
C LYS A 134 4.31 -10.42 -1.61
N GLN A 135 4.20 -9.75 -2.75
CA GLN A 135 5.29 -9.03 -3.38
C GLN A 135 4.71 -7.91 -4.25
N THR A 136 5.48 -6.83 -4.36
CA THR A 136 5.21 -5.71 -5.25
C THR A 136 6.43 -5.49 -6.14
N VAL A 137 6.27 -5.42 -7.46
CA VAL A 137 7.37 -5.16 -8.41
C VAL A 137 7.14 -3.82 -9.09
N VAL A 138 8.10 -2.90 -8.95
CA VAL A 138 8.03 -1.57 -9.59
C VAL A 138 8.96 -1.50 -10.80
N THR A 139 8.42 -1.06 -11.94
CA THR A 139 9.15 -0.78 -13.18
C THR A 139 9.16 0.73 -13.45
N GLU A 140 9.71 1.17 -14.58
CA GLU A 140 9.67 2.58 -14.98
C GLU A 140 8.27 3.07 -15.31
N THR A 141 7.40 2.18 -15.79
CA THR A 141 6.09 2.52 -16.34
C THR A 141 4.93 1.94 -15.53
N GLY A 142 5.21 1.11 -14.52
CA GLY A 142 4.15 0.36 -13.86
C GLY A 142 4.53 -0.28 -12.52
N LEU A 143 3.54 -0.96 -11.98
CA LEU A 143 3.57 -1.61 -10.68
C LEU A 143 2.77 -2.91 -10.78
N ASP A 144 3.41 -4.02 -10.46
CA ASP A 144 2.76 -5.32 -10.36
C ASP A 144 2.56 -5.71 -8.90
N LEU A 145 1.37 -6.20 -8.58
CA LEU A 145 1.00 -6.67 -7.25
C LEU A 145 0.69 -8.16 -7.26
N GLU A 146 1.38 -8.92 -6.40
CA GLU A 146 1.09 -10.32 -6.17
C GLU A 146 0.31 -10.47 -4.85
N ILE A 147 -0.91 -11.02 -4.93
CA ILE A 147 -1.80 -11.20 -3.78
C ILE A 147 -1.59 -12.55 -3.10
N ARG A 148 -1.62 -12.55 -1.77
CA ARG A 148 -1.53 -13.71 -0.88
C ARG A 148 -2.86 -14.45 -0.82
N THR A 149 -2.91 -15.68 -1.29
CA THR A 149 -4.12 -16.52 -1.18
C THR A 149 -4.39 -16.93 0.27
N ASP A 150 -3.34 -17.16 1.07
CA ASP A 150 -3.40 -17.35 2.52
C ASP A 150 -3.93 -16.08 3.22
N GLY A 151 -3.45 -14.92 2.82
CA GLY A 151 -3.91 -13.62 3.33
C GLY A 151 -5.40 -13.37 3.11
N VAL A 152 -5.92 -13.70 1.92
CA VAL A 152 -7.34 -13.58 1.60
C VAL A 152 -8.18 -14.51 2.49
N LYS A 153 -7.70 -15.73 2.78
CA LYS A 153 -8.40 -16.65 3.69
C LYS A 153 -8.48 -16.11 5.11
N THR A 154 -7.39 -15.57 5.64
CA THR A 154 -7.37 -14.97 6.98
C THR A 154 -8.30 -13.76 7.06
N LEU A 155 -8.26 -12.85 6.07
CA LEU A 155 -9.17 -11.70 6.05
C LEU A 155 -10.64 -12.13 6.03
N ARG A 156 -10.94 -13.19 5.27
CA ARG A 156 -12.29 -13.78 5.21
C ARG A 156 -12.77 -14.31 6.56
N GLU A 157 -11.91 -15.01 7.30
CA GLU A 157 -12.22 -15.50 8.65
C GLU A 157 -12.45 -14.35 9.65
N GLU A 158 -11.66 -13.27 9.55
CA GLU A 158 -11.83 -12.07 10.37
C GLU A 158 -13.15 -11.34 10.07
N MET A 159 -13.53 -11.23 8.80
CA MET A 159 -14.80 -10.61 8.41
C MET A 159 -16.01 -11.44 8.90
N ALA A 160 -15.94 -12.77 8.81
CA ALA A 160 -17.01 -13.65 9.29
C ALA A 160 -17.18 -13.56 10.83
N ALA A 161 -16.08 -13.50 11.58
CA ALA A 161 -16.12 -13.33 13.03
C ALA A 161 -16.71 -11.97 13.47
N ASN A 162 -16.50 -10.93 12.67
CA ASN A 162 -17.03 -9.59 12.96
C ASN A 162 -18.50 -9.41 12.56
N ALA A 163 -19.02 -10.18 11.60
CA ALA A 163 -20.43 -10.13 11.19
C ALA A 163 -21.39 -10.81 12.20
N GLN A 164 -20.85 -11.58 13.15
CA GLN A 164 -21.62 -12.32 14.17
C GLN A 164 -21.67 -11.61 15.54
N ASN A 165 -21.06 -10.43 15.66
CA ASN A 165 -21.10 -9.55 16.84
C ASN A 165 -21.89 -8.28 16.54
#